data_AF-A0A3D0T714-F1
#
_entry.id   AF-A0A3D0T714-F1
#
_cell.length_a   1.000
_cell.length_b   1.000
_cell.length_c   1.000
_cell.angle_alpha   90.00
_cell.angle_beta   90.00
_cell.angle_gamma   90.00
#
_symmetry.space_group_name_H-M   'P 1'
#
loop_
_entity.id
_entity.type
_entity.pdbx_description
1 polymer ?
#
loop_
_entity_poly.entity_id
_entity_poly.type
_entity_poly.pdbx_seq_one_letter_code
_entity_poly.pdbx_strand_id
1 'polypeptide(L)'
;MINMFLYLGSVFLIYLLARSLPLEKKFPSFPFICALFLAISPWFNFISKDRQASLMLFLSITGVYLINKFLKKYSLVSVFLFLILINFLTISFKDITQVPVWLTDEQRREHGNNFANFPVVLIHNKVVNYTLSFLDHYSQHFQGDFLFVSGDVRNSFPLMYLFDFIFIITAVIFIIKSPKGWGIIFIWLLMAPLPSALDLQPPNALLSSNMIVPLVLLSSFSASYILRKMI
;
A
#
# COMPACT_ATOMS: atom_id res chain seq x y z
N MET A 1 14.46 20.53 -6.77
CA MET A 1 13.36 21.29 -7.39
C MET A 1 12.23 20.39 -7.89
N ILE A 2 12.49 19.37 -8.72
CA ILE A 2 11.44 18.47 -9.26
C ILE A 2 10.63 17.76 -8.16
N ASN A 3 11.29 17.21 -7.13
CA ASN A 3 10.58 16.50 -6.05
C ASN A 3 9.58 17.41 -5.29
N MET A 4 9.88 18.71 -5.17
CA MET A 4 8.97 19.68 -4.53
C MET A 4 7.70 19.87 -5.35
N PHE A 5 7.81 19.90 -6.69
CA PHE A 5 6.64 19.96 -7.57
C PHE A 5 5.82 18.67 -7.50
N LEU A 6 6.48 17.50 -7.46
CA LEU A 6 5.79 16.22 -7.29
C LEU A 6 5.07 16.13 -5.94
N TYR A 7 5.70 16.66 -4.89
CA TYR A 7 5.14 16.73 -3.54
C TYR A 7 3.85 17.56 -3.51
N LEU A 8 3.94 18.85 -3.89
CA LEU A 8 2.79 19.75 -3.90
C LEU A 8 1.70 19.26 -4.87
N GLY A 9 2.13 18.74 -6.03
CA GLY A 9 1.23 18.15 -7.02
C GLY A 9 0.45 16.96 -6.46
N SER A 10 1.10 16.07 -5.70
CA SER A 10 0.42 14.91 -5.10
C SER A 10 -0.59 15.32 -4.03
N VAL A 11 -0.29 16.35 -3.23
CA VAL A 11 -1.24 16.92 -2.24
C VAL A 11 -2.46 17.54 -2.94
N PHE A 12 -2.25 18.26 -4.04
CA PHE A 12 -3.36 18.80 -4.81
C PHE A 12 -4.16 17.69 -5.51
N LEU A 13 -3.50 16.66 -6.02
CA LEU A 13 -4.15 15.55 -6.70
C LEU A 13 -4.94 14.66 -5.75
N ILE A 14 -4.48 14.40 -4.51
CA ILE A 14 -5.26 13.64 -3.54
C ILE A 14 -6.56 14.39 -3.20
N TYR A 15 -6.52 15.73 -3.13
CA TYR A 15 -7.72 16.55 -2.98
C TYR A 15 -8.69 16.34 -4.15
N LEU A 16 -8.21 16.42 -5.40
CA LEU A 16 -9.04 16.21 -6.59
C LEU A 16 -9.61 14.79 -6.66
N LEU A 17 -8.78 13.79 -6.33
CA LEU A 17 -9.20 12.40 -6.25
C LEU A 17 -10.31 12.24 -5.22
N ALA A 18 -10.10 12.69 -3.98
CA ALA A 18 -11.09 12.62 -2.91
C ALA A 18 -12.40 13.33 -3.27
N ARG A 19 -12.32 14.50 -3.92
CA ARG A 19 -13.48 15.24 -4.42
C ARG A 19 -14.25 14.50 -5.51
N SER A 20 -13.56 13.71 -6.32
CA SER A 20 -14.18 12.91 -7.39
C SER A 20 -14.85 11.63 -6.89
N LEU A 21 -14.61 11.21 -5.64
CA LEU A 21 -15.26 10.05 -5.04
C LEU A 21 -16.69 10.37 -4.62
N PRO A 22 -17.63 9.40 -4.69
CA PRO A 22 -19.04 9.61 -4.33
C PRO A 22 -19.25 9.97 -2.84
N LEU A 23 -18.21 9.84 -2.02
CA LEU A 23 -18.19 10.16 -0.59
C LEU A 23 -18.28 11.67 -0.31
N GLU A 24 -17.79 12.51 -1.22
CA GLU A 24 -17.75 13.97 -1.04
C GLU A 24 -19.16 14.56 -0.86
N LYS A 25 -20.16 14.04 -1.58
CA LYS A 25 -21.57 14.45 -1.43
C LYS A 25 -22.11 14.29 0.00
N LYS A 26 -21.59 13.31 0.75
CA LYS A 26 -22.00 13.05 2.14
C LYS A 26 -21.10 13.78 3.14
N PHE A 27 -19.85 14.03 2.78
CA PHE A 27 -18.81 14.60 3.65
C PHE A 27 -18.01 15.67 2.89
N PRO A 28 -18.46 16.94 2.88
CA PRO A 28 -17.82 18.00 2.09
C PRO A 28 -16.41 18.37 2.59
N SER A 29 -16.10 18.11 3.87
CA SER A 29 -14.77 18.31 4.46
C SER A 29 -13.75 17.26 4.03
N PHE A 30 -14.20 16.11 3.49
CA PHE A 30 -13.34 14.95 3.20
C PHE A 30 -12.12 15.25 2.32
N PRO A 31 -12.25 15.97 1.18
CA PRO A 31 -11.09 16.25 0.34
C PRO A 31 -10.03 17.12 1.03
N PHE A 32 -10.45 18.08 1.86
CA PHE A 32 -9.54 18.96 2.59
C PHE A 32 -8.76 18.20 3.66
N ILE A 33 -9.44 17.32 4.40
CA ILE A 33 -8.79 16.47 5.40
C ILE A 33 -7.80 15.51 4.72
N CYS A 34 -8.13 14.94 3.56
CA CYS A 34 -7.21 14.09 2.80
C CYS A 34 -5.92 14.82 2.41
N ALA A 35 -6.04 16.04 1.87
CA ALA A 35 -4.88 16.83 1.51
C ALA A 35 -4.03 17.20 2.73
N LEU A 36 -4.68 17.59 3.84
CA LEU A 36 -4.00 17.92 5.08
C LEU A 36 -3.25 16.70 5.63
N PHE A 37 -3.91 15.55 5.76
CA PHE A 37 -3.33 14.32 6.31
C PHE A 37 -2.17 13.81 5.46
N LEU A 38 -2.28 13.88 4.13
CA LEU A 38 -1.16 13.53 3.25
C LEU A 38 0.01 14.51 3.46
N ALA A 39 -0.25 15.81 3.48
CA ALA A 39 0.78 16.85 3.60
C ALA A 39 1.54 16.85 4.93
N ILE A 40 0.93 16.38 6.02
CA ILE A 40 1.58 16.29 7.34
C ILE A 40 2.15 14.90 7.64
N SER A 41 1.93 13.91 6.76
CA SER A 41 2.31 12.52 7.02
C SER A 41 3.83 12.34 7.06
N PRO A 42 4.38 11.65 8.09
CA PRO A 42 5.81 11.32 8.16
C PRO A 42 6.28 10.52 6.94
N TRP A 43 5.48 9.54 6.50
CA TRP A 43 5.79 8.73 5.34
C TRP A 43 5.80 9.54 4.05
N PHE A 44 4.86 10.47 3.86
CA PHE A 44 4.84 11.31 2.67
C PHE A 44 6.06 12.23 2.62
N ASN A 45 6.45 12.81 3.75
CA ASN A 45 7.67 13.60 3.88
C ASN A 45 8.93 12.77 3.58
N PHE A 46 8.97 11.51 3.98
CA PHE A 46 10.06 10.61 3.65
C PHE A 46 10.10 10.28 2.14
N ILE A 47 8.96 9.91 1.55
CA ILE A 47 8.83 9.62 0.12
C ILE A 47 9.30 10.81 -0.73
N SER A 48 9.01 12.04 -0.28
CA SER A 48 9.39 13.28 -0.98
C SER A 48 10.90 13.42 -1.24
N LYS A 49 11.73 12.75 -0.43
CA LYS A 49 13.19 12.78 -0.56
C LYS A 49 13.67 11.88 -1.71
N ASP A 50 12.93 10.81 -2.01
CA ASP A 50 13.25 9.91 -3.10
C ASP A 50 12.49 10.30 -4.38
N ARG A 51 13.22 10.47 -5.49
CA ARG A 51 12.65 10.91 -6.77
C ARG A 51 11.73 9.84 -7.37
N GLN A 52 12.13 8.57 -7.30
CA GLN A 52 11.38 7.48 -7.92
C GLN A 52 10.06 7.27 -7.15
N ALA A 53 10.12 7.09 -5.84
CA ALA A 53 8.94 6.91 -5.00
C ALA A 53 7.96 8.09 -5.10
N SER A 54 8.48 9.33 -5.11
CA SER A 54 7.65 10.53 -5.31
C SER A 54 6.93 10.55 -6.65
N LEU A 55 7.62 10.19 -7.73
CA LEU A 55 7.05 10.14 -9.08
C LEU A 55 5.98 9.04 -9.17
N MET A 56 6.21 7.90 -8.54
CA MET A 56 5.29 6.77 -8.57
C MET A 56 4.00 7.06 -7.81
N LEU A 57 4.10 7.67 -6.63
CA LEU A 57 2.94 8.13 -5.88
C LEU A 57 2.17 9.21 -6.67
N PHE A 58 2.87 10.16 -7.28
CA PHE A 58 2.23 11.17 -8.12
C PHE A 58 1.46 10.55 -9.29
N LEU A 59 2.08 9.60 -10.01
CA LEU A 59 1.45 8.91 -11.14
C LEU A 59 0.29 8.01 -10.70
N SER A 60 0.38 7.34 -9.55
CA SER A 60 -0.69 6.48 -9.05
C SER A 60 -1.94 7.30 -8.70
N ILE A 61 -1.78 8.41 -7.98
CA ILE A 61 -2.89 9.34 -7.70
C ILE A 61 -3.44 9.93 -9.01
N THR A 62 -2.58 10.41 -9.90
CA THR A 62 -3.01 11.00 -11.18
C THR A 62 -3.83 10.01 -11.98
N GLY A 63 -3.32 8.80 -12.19
CA GLY A 63 -3.99 7.83 -13.06
C GLY A 63 -5.27 7.27 -12.46
N VAL A 64 -5.33 7.02 -11.15
CA VAL A 64 -6.59 6.63 -10.50
C VAL A 64 -7.61 7.76 -10.58
N TYR A 65 -7.19 9.02 -10.40
CA TYR A 65 -8.06 10.19 -10.60
C TYR A 65 -8.59 10.29 -12.05
N LEU A 66 -7.72 10.13 -13.05
CA LEU A 66 -8.12 10.17 -14.46
C LEU A 66 -9.07 9.02 -14.81
N ILE A 67 -8.78 7.80 -14.34
CA ILE A 67 -9.67 6.64 -14.48
C ILE A 67 -11.04 6.96 -13.88
N ASN A 68 -11.08 7.49 -12.67
CA ASN A 68 -12.34 7.83 -12.01
C ASN A 68 -13.11 8.94 -12.75
N LYS A 69 -12.41 9.93 -13.31
CA LYS A 69 -13.02 11.07 -14.01
C LYS A 69 -13.55 10.71 -15.39
N PHE A 70 -12.81 9.90 -16.16
CA PHE A 70 -13.11 9.62 -17.57
C PHE A 70 -13.85 8.31 -17.79
N LEU A 71 -13.57 7.27 -16.99
CA LEU A 71 -14.29 6.00 -17.06
C LEU A 71 -15.50 6.09 -16.13
N LYS A 72 -16.59 6.68 -16.65
CA LYS A 72 -17.89 6.89 -15.95
C LYS A 72 -18.45 5.63 -15.26
N LYS A 73 -17.98 4.44 -15.64
CA LYS A 73 -18.20 3.18 -14.95
C LYS A 73 -16.89 2.77 -14.27
N TYR A 74 -16.90 2.76 -12.94
CA TYR A 74 -15.83 2.28 -12.06
C TYR A 74 -15.47 0.81 -12.35
N SER A 75 -14.81 0.55 -13.47
CA SER A 75 -14.29 -0.78 -13.70
C SER A 75 -13.16 -0.96 -12.71
N LEU A 76 -13.45 -1.63 -11.59
CA LEU A 76 -12.44 -2.02 -10.61
C LEU A 76 -11.25 -2.71 -11.30
N VAL A 77 -11.53 -3.38 -12.42
CA VAL A 77 -10.54 -3.99 -13.31
C VAL A 77 -9.58 -2.97 -13.93
N SER A 78 -10.03 -1.80 -14.40
CA SER A 78 -9.11 -0.82 -15.00
C SER A 78 -8.20 -0.18 -13.97
N VAL A 79 -8.70 0.09 -12.76
CA VAL A 79 -7.89 0.54 -11.62
C VAL A 79 -6.88 -0.54 -11.25
N PHE A 80 -7.33 -1.79 -11.11
CA PHE A 80 -6.48 -2.92 -10.78
C PHE A 80 -5.34 -3.10 -11.78
N LEU A 81 -5.64 -3.14 -13.08
CA LEU A 81 -4.63 -3.26 -14.14
C LEU A 81 -3.67 -2.08 -14.16
N PHE A 82 -4.17 -0.87 -13.92
CA PHE A 82 -3.33 0.32 -13.87
C PHE A 82 -2.38 0.31 -12.67
N LEU A 83 -2.87 -0.06 -11.49
CA LEU A 83 -2.05 -0.17 -10.29
C LEU A 83 -1.01 -1.29 -10.44
N ILE A 84 -1.38 -2.41 -11.04
CA ILE A 84 -0.43 -3.47 -11.40
C ILE A 84 0.66 -2.91 -12.31
N LEU A 85 0.28 -2.22 -13.39
CA LEU A 85 1.23 -1.64 -14.33
C LEU A 85 2.20 -0.68 -13.62
N ILE A 86 1.70 0.23 -12.79
CA ILE A 86 2.54 1.14 -12.01
C ILE A 86 3.48 0.39 -11.07
N ASN A 87 2.97 -0.61 -10.36
CA ASN A 87 3.75 -1.42 -9.43
C ASN A 87 4.78 -2.31 -10.15
N PHE A 88 4.58 -2.66 -11.42
CA PHE A 88 5.62 -3.32 -12.22
C PHE A 88 6.75 -2.37 -12.62
N LEU A 89 6.49 -1.08 -12.79
CA LEU A 89 7.53 -0.08 -13.09
C LEU A 89 8.51 0.12 -11.91
N THR A 90 8.11 -0.23 -10.68
CA THR A 90 8.97 -0.18 -9.48
C THR A 90 9.99 -1.30 -9.46
N ILE A 91 9.65 -2.45 -10.04
CA ILE A 91 10.38 -3.68 -9.78
C ILE A 91 11.65 -3.68 -10.63
N SER A 92 12.79 -3.57 -9.95
CA SER A 92 14.08 -3.88 -10.54
C SER A 92 14.16 -5.40 -10.74
N PHE A 93 14.12 -5.85 -11.99
CA PHE A 93 14.24 -7.28 -12.35
C PHE A 93 15.53 -7.94 -11.84
N LYS A 94 16.52 -7.13 -11.44
CA LYS A 94 17.78 -7.60 -10.85
C LYS A 94 17.59 -8.13 -9.42
N ASP A 95 16.56 -7.68 -8.73
CA ASP A 95 16.27 -7.97 -7.33
C ASP A 95 15.14 -8.99 -7.16
N ILE A 96 14.47 -9.37 -8.27
CA ILE A 96 13.47 -10.43 -8.27
C ILE A 96 14.18 -11.76 -7.97
N THR A 97 14.01 -12.22 -6.74
CA THR A 97 14.14 -13.63 -6.33
C THR A 97 15.54 -14.23 -6.34
N GLN A 98 16.24 -14.06 -5.22
CA GLN A 98 17.04 -15.15 -4.67
C GLN A 98 16.33 -15.68 -3.42
N VAL A 99 15.17 -16.37 -3.54
CA VAL A 99 14.89 -17.35 -2.48
C VAL A 99 15.93 -18.41 -2.69
N PRO A 100 16.77 -18.64 -1.68
CA PRO A 100 17.89 -19.47 -1.95
C PRO A 100 17.46 -20.89 -2.22
N VAL A 101 17.91 -21.45 -3.35
CA VAL A 101 17.68 -22.87 -3.65
C VAL A 101 18.19 -23.76 -2.51
N TRP A 102 19.21 -23.29 -1.78
CA TRP A 102 19.72 -23.95 -0.59
C TRP A 102 18.71 -24.06 0.56
N LEU A 103 17.75 -23.14 0.71
CA LEU A 103 16.73 -23.21 1.78
C LEU A 103 15.79 -24.40 1.58
N THR A 104 15.39 -24.67 0.33
CA THR A 104 14.60 -25.87 0.01
C THR A 104 15.35 -27.16 0.33
N ASP A 105 16.66 -27.20 0.03
CA ASP A 105 17.47 -28.38 0.28
C ASP A 105 17.76 -28.56 1.78
N GLU A 106 17.97 -27.46 2.51
CA GLU A 106 18.14 -27.46 3.96
C GLU A 106 16.89 -27.96 4.67
N GLN A 107 15.71 -27.40 4.33
CA GLN A 107 14.44 -27.85 4.91
C GLN A 107 14.13 -29.32 4.61
N ARG A 108 14.56 -29.86 3.47
CA ARG A 108 14.43 -31.29 3.18
C ARG A 108 15.37 -32.14 4.03
N ARG A 109 16.60 -31.66 4.26
CA ARG A 109 17.60 -32.34 5.10
C ARG A 109 17.20 -32.43 6.56
N GLU A 110 16.38 -31.49 7.06
CA GLU A 110 15.77 -31.57 8.41
C GLU A 110 14.91 -32.84 8.61
N HIS A 111 14.41 -33.45 7.53
CA HIS A 111 13.65 -34.72 7.61
C HIS A 111 14.54 -35.97 7.64
N GLY A 112 15.86 -35.81 7.73
CA GLY A 112 16.83 -36.91 7.82
C GLY A 112 16.69 -37.89 6.65
N ASN A 113 16.55 -39.19 6.93
CA ASN A 113 16.42 -40.24 5.92
C ASN A 113 15.14 -40.12 5.06
N ASN A 114 14.16 -39.32 5.48
CA ASN A 114 12.88 -39.12 4.79
C ASN A 114 12.91 -37.93 3.81
N PHE A 115 14.07 -37.33 3.54
CA PHE A 115 14.22 -36.14 2.70
C PHE A 115 13.63 -36.28 1.28
N ALA A 116 13.53 -37.51 0.77
CA ALA A 116 13.00 -37.83 -0.56
C ALA A 116 11.53 -38.31 -0.55
N ASN A 117 10.89 -38.42 0.62
CA ASN A 117 9.51 -38.86 0.71
C ASN A 117 8.58 -37.89 -0.01
N PHE A 118 7.59 -38.43 -0.71
CA PHE A 118 6.59 -37.65 -1.45
C PHE A 118 5.99 -36.46 -0.68
N PRO A 119 5.52 -36.61 0.58
CA PRO A 119 5.02 -35.47 1.35
C PRO A 119 6.08 -34.39 1.62
N VAL A 120 7.35 -34.78 1.85
CA VAL A 120 8.47 -33.85 2.12
C VAL A 120 8.82 -33.05 0.86
N VAL A 121 8.85 -33.70 -0.30
CA VAL A 121 9.09 -33.05 -1.59
C VAL A 121 7.94 -32.11 -1.97
N LEU A 122 6.69 -32.48 -1.65
CA LEU A 122 5.52 -31.66 -1.89
C LEU A 122 5.53 -30.38 -1.04
N ILE A 123 5.83 -30.46 0.25
CA ILE A 123 5.82 -29.28 1.12
C ILE A 123 7.07 -28.42 0.97
N HIS A 124 8.24 -29.02 0.77
CA HIS A 124 9.51 -28.31 0.58
C HIS A 124 9.86 -28.28 -0.90
N ASN A 125 9.12 -27.51 -1.69
CA ASN A 125 9.49 -27.21 -3.06
C ASN A 125 9.68 -25.71 -3.27
N LYS A 126 10.34 -25.35 -4.37
CA LYS A 126 10.66 -23.97 -4.68
C LYS A 126 9.40 -23.11 -4.66
N VAL A 127 8.36 -23.51 -5.38
CA VAL A 127 7.11 -22.75 -5.49
C VAL A 127 6.51 -22.48 -4.11
N VAL A 128 6.43 -23.51 -3.24
CA VAL A 128 5.88 -23.36 -1.88
C VAL A 128 6.73 -22.39 -1.05
N ASN A 129 8.06 -22.56 -1.02
CA ASN A 129 8.92 -21.66 -0.25
C ASN A 129 8.89 -20.22 -0.77
N TYR A 130 8.86 -20.04 -2.10
CA TYR A 130 8.66 -18.73 -2.72
C TYR A 130 7.33 -18.11 -2.31
N THR A 131 6.23 -18.87 -2.37
CA THR A 131 4.91 -18.39 -1.98
C THR A 131 4.85 -18.04 -0.50
N LEU A 132 5.40 -18.89 0.38
CA LEU A 132 5.42 -18.62 1.82
C LEU A 132 6.25 -17.39 2.17
N SER A 133 7.46 -17.26 1.60
CA SER A 133 8.30 -16.07 1.79
C SER A 133 7.62 -14.81 1.26
N PHE A 134 7.03 -14.87 0.06
CA PHE A 134 6.26 -13.75 -0.48
C PHE A 134 5.10 -13.35 0.44
N LEU A 135 4.32 -14.31 0.94
CA LEU A 135 3.19 -14.03 1.83
C LEU A 135 3.65 -13.45 3.17
N ASP A 136 4.76 -13.95 3.72
CA ASP A 136 5.37 -13.40 4.94
C ASP A 136 5.77 -11.93 4.71
N HIS A 137 6.59 -11.66 3.69
CA HIS A 137 7.01 -10.32 3.30
C HIS A 137 5.85 -9.37 3.00
N TYR A 138 4.81 -9.88 2.32
CA TYR A 138 3.60 -9.11 2.03
C TYR A 138 2.86 -8.74 3.32
N SER A 139 2.70 -9.70 4.24
CA SER A 139 1.97 -9.49 5.49
C SER A 139 2.66 -8.52 6.45
N GLN A 140 4.00 -8.45 6.43
CA GLN A 140 4.80 -7.52 7.24
C GLN A 140 4.42 -6.05 7.02
N HIS A 141 3.97 -5.68 5.81
CA HIS A 141 3.54 -4.31 5.49
C HIS A 141 2.24 -3.90 6.19
N PHE A 142 1.44 -4.85 6.66
CA PHE A 142 0.20 -4.58 7.39
C PHE A 142 0.38 -4.68 8.91
N GLN A 143 1.58 -5.01 9.38
CA GLN A 143 1.87 -5.06 10.80
C GLN A 143 1.90 -3.64 11.38
N GLY A 144 1.42 -3.50 12.62
CA GLY A 144 1.41 -2.21 13.31
C GLY A 144 2.81 -1.67 13.58
N ASP A 145 3.80 -2.55 13.75
CA ASP A 145 5.19 -2.18 13.95
C ASP A 145 5.75 -1.43 12.73
N PHE A 146 5.54 -1.97 11.53
CA PHE A 146 5.92 -1.31 10.27
C PHE A 146 5.22 0.05 10.08
N LEU A 147 3.91 0.12 10.32
CA LEU A 147 3.13 1.33 10.04
C LEU A 147 3.32 2.45 11.07
N PHE A 148 3.40 2.12 12.37
CA PHE A 148 3.24 3.11 13.45
C PHE A 148 4.41 3.22 14.42
N VAL A 149 5.38 2.29 14.38
CA VAL A 149 6.46 2.23 15.37
C VAL A 149 7.83 2.37 14.71
N SER A 150 8.19 1.38 13.89
CA SER A 150 9.56 1.13 13.48
C SER A 150 9.81 1.38 11.99
N GLY A 151 8.83 1.26 11.09
CA GLY A 151 9.07 1.44 9.65
C GLY A 151 9.90 0.32 9.03
N ASP A 152 10.81 0.67 8.12
CA ASP A 152 11.69 -0.25 7.38
C ASP A 152 13.01 -0.47 8.14
N VAL A 153 13.65 -1.64 7.96
CA VAL A 153 15.01 -1.97 8.44
C VAL A 153 16.04 -0.87 8.13
N ARG A 154 15.92 -0.22 6.97
CA ARG A 154 16.83 0.89 6.59
C ARG A 154 16.51 2.21 7.26
N ASN A 155 15.27 2.41 7.71
CA ASN A 155 14.80 3.67 8.23
C ASN A 155 13.85 3.46 9.40
N SER A 156 14.41 3.49 10.61
CA SER A 156 13.69 3.24 11.85
C SER A 156 12.88 4.45 12.33
N PHE A 157 11.83 4.82 11.60
CA PHE A 157 10.92 5.89 11.99
C PHE A 157 9.45 5.52 11.68
N PRO A 158 8.48 6.04 12.43
CA PRO A 158 7.07 5.73 12.22
C PRO A 158 6.56 6.33 10.90
N LEU A 159 5.94 5.51 10.06
CA LEU A 159 5.42 5.92 8.76
C LEU A 159 4.12 6.74 8.91
N MET A 160 3.25 6.34 9.82
CA MET A 160 2.01 7.02 10.16
C MET A 160 1.99 7.43 11.63
N TYR A 161 1.13 8.40 11.97
CA TYR A 161 0.96 8.75 13.37
C TYR A 161 0.18 7.66 14.10
N LEU A 162 0.47 7.47 15.39
CA LEU A 162 -0.22 6.47 16.19
C LEU A 162 -1.74 6.71 16.28
N PHE A 163 -2.19 7.97 16.21
CA PHE A 163 -3.62 8.28 16.19
C PHE A 163 -4.32 7.86 14.89
N ASP A 164 -3.59 7.75 13.77
CA ASP A 164 -4.16 7.27 12.50
C ASP A 164 -4.66 5.83 12.64
N PHE A 165 -4.06 5.04 13.53
CA PHE A 165 -4.52 3.70 13.86
C PHE A 165 -6.00 3.67 14.27
N ILE A 166 -6.41 4.59 15.15
CA ILE A 166 -7.80 4.69 15.63
C ILE A 166 -8.71 5.04 14.45
N PHE A 167 -8.32 6.02 13.63
CA PHE A 167 -9.12 6.45 12.48
C PHE A 167 -9.23 5.36 11.40
N ILE A 168 -8.17 4.60 11.15
CA ILE A 168 -8.19 3.48 10.20
C ILE A 168 -9.13 2.38 10.69
N ILE A 169 -9.05 1.99 11.97
CA ILE A 169 -9.95 0.98 12.54
C ILE A 169 -11.42 1.43 12.44
N THR A 170 -11.73 2.66 12.86
CA THR A 170 -13.10 3.16 12.79
C THR A 170 -13.60 3.27 11.35
N ALA A 171 -12.72 3.58 10.39
CA ALA A 171 -13.07 3.64 8.98
C ALA A 171 -13.49 2.25 8.49
N VAL A 172 -12.67 1.24 8.76
CA VAL A 172 -12.95 -0.15 8.37
C VAL A 172 -14.28 -0.62 8.97
N ILE A 173 -14.54 -0.37 10.26
CA ILE A 173 -15.81 -0.72 10.93
C ILE A 173 -17.02 -0.08 10.22
N PHE A 174 -16.93 1.20 9.85
CA PHE A 174 -18.01 1.89 9.14
C PHE A 174 -18.19 1.39 7.71
N ILE A 175 -17.09 1.05 7.03
CA ILE A 175 -17.11 0.57 5.65
C ILE A 175 -17.70 -0.84 5.55
N ILE A 176 -17.44 -1.72 6.52
CA ILE A 176 -18.05 -3.07 6.57
C ILE A 176 -19.58 -2.98 6.56
N LYS A 177 -20.16 -1.97 7.20
CA LYS A 177 -21.63 -1.73 7.20
C LYS A 177 -22.15 -1.17 5.87
N SER A 178 -21.29 -0.61 5.02
CA SER A 178 -21.67 0.04 3.77
C SER A 178 -20.52 0.04 2.76
N PRO A 179 -20.18 -1.12 2.16
CA PRO A 179 -18.97 -1.28 1.35
C PRO A 179 -19.03 -0.64 -0.04
N LYS A 180 -20.21 -0.17 -0.46
CA LYS A 180 -20.43 0.37 -1.82
C LYS A 180 -19.57 1.62 -2.04
N GLY A 181 -18.71 1.56 -3.06
CA GLY A 181 -17.81 2.66 -3.45
C GLY A 181 -16.39 2.60 -2.88
N TRP A 182 -16.11 1.66 -1.96
CA TRP A 182 -14.79 1.52 -1.32
C TRP A 182 -13.86 0.52 -2.01
N GLY A 183 -14.36 -0.24 -2.99
CA GLY A 183 -13.59 -1.29 -3.67
C GLY A 183 -12.28 -0.80 -4.28
N ILE A 184 -12.24 0.41 -4.83
CA ILE A 184 -11.02 1.03 -5.39
C ILE A 184 -9.95 1.19 -4.32
N ILE A 185 -10.33 1.65 -3.13
CA ILE A 185 -9.41 1.94 -2.02
C ILE A 185 -8.85 0.63 -1.45
N PHE A 186 -9.67 -0.41 -1.29
CA PHE A 186 -9.20 -1.71 -0.83
C PHE A 186 -8.33 -2.43 -1.87
N ILE A 187 -8.72 -2.38 -3.16
CA ILE A 187 -7.87 -2.94 -4.23
C ILE A 187 -6.52 -2.21 -4.25
N TRP A 188 -6.52 -0.89 -4.08
CA TRP A 188 -5.28 -0.13 -3.98
C TRP A 188 -4.46 -0.55 -2.77
N LEU A 189 -5.08 -0.62 -1.59
CA LEU A 189 -4.42 -1.03 -0.36
C LEU A 189 -3.76 -2.42 -0.49
N LEU A 190 -4.45 -3.38 -1.11
CA LEU A 190 -3.92 -4.71 -1.35
C LEU A 190 -2.82 -4.74 -2.42
N MET A 191 -2.87 -3.83 -3.40
CA MET A 191 -1.90 -3.83 -4.49
C MET A 191 -0.61 -3.09 -4.17
N ALA A 192 -0.65 -2.15 -3.23
CA ALA A 192 0.49 -1.29 -2.92
C ALA A 192 1.74 -2.02 -2.38
N PRO A 193 1.65 -3.08 -1.54
CA PRO A 193 2.84 -3.78 -1.05
C PRO A 193 3.45 -4.75 -2.06
N LEU A 194 2.81 -4.97 -3.21
CA LEU A 194 3.20 -5.98 -4.19
C LEU A 194 4.67 -5.85 -4.64
N PRO A 195 5.19 -4.64 -4.98
CA PRO A 195 6.59 -4.50 -5.37
C PRO A 195 7.55 -4.85 -4.23
N SER A 196 7.21 -4.48 -3.00
CA SER A 196 8.09 -4.73 -1.86
C SER A 196 8.09 -6.19 -1.41
N ALA A 197 6.99 -6.91 -1.58
CA ALA A 197 6.91 -8.33 -1.22
C ALA A 197 7.79 -9.21 -2.13
N LEU A 198 8.15 -8.70 -3.32
CA LEU A 198 9.03 -9.36 -4.28
C LEU A 198 10.51 -8.94 -4.13
N ASP A 199 10.80 -7.97 -3.27
CA ASP A 199 12.15 -7.45 -3.01
C ASP A 199 12.93 -8.34 -2.02
N LEU A 200 14.26 -8.18 -2.00
CA LEU A 200 15.18 -8.92 -1.13
C LEU A 200 15.21 -8.40 0.31
N GLN A 201 14.76 -7.16 0.53
CA GLN A 201 14.79 -6.49 1.85
C GLN A 201 13.41 -5.94 2.26
N PRO A 202 12.43 -6.82 2.49
CA PRO A 202 11.16 -6.42 3.08
C PRO A 202 11.28 -6.26 4.61
N PRO A 203 10.40 -5.44 5.22
CA PRO A 203 9.43 -4.56 4.58
C PRO A 203 10.06 -3.23 4.11
N ASN A 204 9.77 -2.78 2.88
CA ASN A 204 10.40 -1.60 2.27
C ASN A 204 9.42 -0.43 2.10
N ALA A 205 9.68 0.68 2.78
CA ALA A 205 8.79 1.85 2.81
C ALA A 205 8.76 2.65 1.50
N LEU A 206 9.81 2.60 0.67
CA LEU A 206 9.86 3.29 -0.62
C LEU A 206 9.09 2.50 -1.69
N LEU A 207 9.25 1.18 -1.71
CA LEU A 207 8.56 0.30 -2.67
C LEU A 207 7.07 0.12 -2.34
N SER A 208 6.70 0.23 -1.07
CA SER A 208 5.29 0.25 -0.63
C SER A 208 4.71 1.67 -0.53
N SER A 209 5.38 2.69 -1.07
CA SER A 209 4.97 4.10 -0.98
C SER A 209 3.54 4.37 -1.47
N ASN A 210 3.04 3.58 -2.42
CA ASN A 210 1.66 3.66 -2.90
C ASN A 210 0.61 3.33 -1.83
N MET A 211 0.99 2.73 -0.70
CA MET A 211 0.07 2.32 0.37
C MET A 211 -0.40 3.49 1.22
N ILE A 212 0.38 4.58 1.27
CA ILE A 212 0.02 5.78 2.03
C ILE A 212 -1.31 6.38 1.55
N VAL A 213 -1.60 6.31 0.24
CA VAL A 213 -2.79 6.90 -0.37
C VAL A 213 -4.08 6.28 0.18
N PRO A 214 -4.30 4.96 0.09
CA PRO A 214 -5.50 4.36 0.66
C PRO A 214 -5.58 4.52 2.19
N LEU A 215 -4.45 4.48 2.91
CA LEU A 215 -4.44 4.68 4.37
C LEU A 215 -4.86 6.10 4.77
N VAL A 216 -4.37 7.12 4.06
CA VAL A 216 -4.79 8.52 4.26
C VAL A 216 -6.26 8.70 3.92
N LEU A 217 -6.76 8.10 2.84
CA LEU A 217 -8.19 8.16 2.49
C LEU A 217 -9.07 7.53 3.58
N LEU A 218 -8.65 6.40 4.16
CA LEU A 218 -9.35 5.76 5.27
C LEU A 218 -9.33 6.63 6.54
N SER A 219 -8.15 7.12 6.94
CA SER A 219 -8.01 7.98 8.13
C SER A 219 -8.84 9.26 8.00
N SER A 220 -8.78 9.90 6.83
CA SER A 220 -9.51 11.15 6.54
C SER A 220 -11.02 10.95 6.52
N PHE A 221 -11.52 9.77 6.14
CA PHE A 221 -12.95 9.48 6.14
C PHE A 221 -13.51 9.43 7.55
N SER A 222 -12.84 8.75 8.47
CA SER A 222 -13.24 8.72 9.88
C SER A 222 -13.20 10.10 10.51
N ALA A 223 -12.12 10.86 10.28
CA ALA A 223 -12.01 12.23 10.76
C ALA A 223 -13.16 13.12 10.23
N SER A 224 -13.49 13.00 8.93
CA SER A 224 -14.61 13.74 8.32
C SER A 224 -15.96 13.35 8.90
N TYR A 225 -16.15 12.05 9.19
CA TYR A 225 -17.36 11.54 9.80
C TYR A 225 -17.58 12.11 11.21
N ILE A 226 -16.51 12.14 12.02
CA ILE A 226 -16.55 12.69 13.37
C ILE A 226 -16.82 14.20 13.31
N LEU A 227 -16.11 14.93 12.46
CA LEU A 227 -16.29 16.38 12.31
C LEU A 227 -17.72 16.76 11.90
N ARG A 228 -18.32 16.00 10.99
CA ARG A 228 -19.73 16.20 10.59
C ARG A 228 -20.73 15.92 11.72
N LYS A 229 -20.38 15.11 12.72
CA LYS A 229 -21.26 14.85 13.87
C LYS A 229 -21.17 15.95 14.94
N MET A 230 -20.08 16.71 14.94
CA MET A 230 -19.83 17.78 15.92
C MET A 230 -20.40 19.14 15.48
N ILE A 231 -20.65 19.34 14.18
CA ILE A 231 -21.23 20.54 13.56
C ILE A 231 -22.68 20.26 13.18
#